data_AF-X6LA91-F1
#
_entry.id   AF-X6LA91-F1
#
_cell.length_a   1.000
_cell.length_b   1.000
_cell.length_c   1.000
_cell.angle_alpha   90.00
_cell.angle_beta   90.00
_cell.angle_gamma   90.00
#
_symmetry.space_group_name_H-M   'P 1'
#
loop_
_entity.id
_entity.type
_entity.pdbx_description
1 polymer ?
#
loop_
_entity_poly.entity_id
_entity_poly.type
_entity_poly.pdbx_seq_one_letter_code
_entity_poly.pdbx_strand_id
1 'polypeptide(L)'
;KQYVIEFVDEVAQKDFEKKEEDTKAIFQQWMEGVLDSVNTSVNTSNFLEAENKIKLIRRIVGILGDHFKSAPSILPNNDGNGDEGDNDTKREENEQRKSGENSGNIKTRVDTLEKTIENKLKEIVKQYQAIQLKGQTSNPYSSFPPKELYEKLKRVMETNAMYKETWNKIQEDITRKIREFLCDIRDKVGQLNPREIEACTRLCDMVLKTLPKPMKGDLEEEIKGYKDDIRHKIKDAVDTVNEVINTKNLDEINHLLKTGTLDQKKLIQTHLVKTCQEIVTTIEKKWMEEDTQGALSMLKELFRYKVLFKENIQEFNHFFSTARNTLVSNLNKYYNDIITSIDSLFCDSVDANGTKWMVKLLDFMLQCIELKKDVSEMKENKDKEELLPDNFNDKIKGLNAKLISFFFSLYEKRKKMFQDMNSANEESAFFQKVKTFMKRKAYCNISEEMKLLTYSEIKRDFNSQLQKLLELIVNESIINNKTMVNDTERDRFFKHLKAKLDFVKQISQWNSHVTNVETLKKCPDKLEKEIQNLVTKINLTWTAAECDYINLSYSCLSFMQKYSIFENVVKLQIEAVDVL
;
A
#
# COMPACT_ATOMS: atom_id res chain seq x y z
N LYS A 1 104.13 -38.99 -44.39
CA LYS A 1 104.87 -37.72 -44.65
C LYS A 1 104.18 -36.63 -43.84
N GLN A 2 104.75 -36.32 -42.67
CA GLN A 2 104.41 -35.12 -41.88
C GLN A 2 104.86 -33.90 -42.69
N TYR A 3 103.95 -33.00 -43.01
CA TYR A 3 104.29 -31.63 -43.38
C TYR A 3 104.42 -30.85 -42.08
N VAL A 4 105.67 -30.67 -41.64
CA VAL A 4 106.03 -29.66 -40.64
C VAL A 4 106.07 -28.33 -41.38
N ILE A 5 105.20 -27.41 -41.00
CA ILE A 5 105.27 -26.01 -41.42
C ILE A 5 106.19 -25.30 -40.42
N GLU A 6 107.46 -25.17 -40.78
CA GLU A 6 108.44 -24.23 -40.25
C GLU A 6 108.62 -23.18 -41.37
N PHE A 7 108.56 -21.86 -41.23
CA PHE A 7 108.58 -20.91 -40.14
C PHE A 7 107.73 -19.72 -40.66
N VAL A 8 106.71 -19.29 -39.92
CA VAL A 8 106.18 -17.94 -40.12
C VAL A 8 107.22 -17.03 -39.43
N ASP A 9 107.79 -16.04 -40.14
CA ASP A 9 108.65 -15.03 -39.50
C ASP A 9 107.90 -14.44 -38.29
N GLU A 10 108.57 -14.19 -37.16
CA GLU A 10 107.97 -13.63 -35.94
C GLU A 10 107.09 -12.42 -36.24
N VAL A 11 107.47 -11.61 -37.24
CA VAL A 11 106.69 -10.46 -37.71
C VAL A 11 105.35 -10.89 -38.32
N ALA A 12 105.37 -11.89 -39.21
CA ALA A 12 104.16 -12.40 -39.86
C ALA A 12 103.26 -13.16 -38.88
N GLN A 13 103.84 -13.84 -37.88
CA GLN A 13 103.05 -14.53 -36.86
C GLN A 13 102.35 -13.52 -35.94
N LYS A 14 103.06 -12.46 -35.52
CA LYS A 14 102.46 -11.32 -34.80
C LYS A 14 101.38 -10.63 -35.62
N ASP A 15 101.55 -10.47 -36.94
CA ASP A 15 100.54 -9.88 -37.81
C ASP A 15 99.30 -10.78 -37.96
N PHE A 16 99.47 -12.11 -38.05
CA PHE A 16 98.35 -13.06 -38.06
C PHE A 16 97.61 -13.08 -36.72
N GLU A 17 98.33 -13.12 -35.60
CA GLU A 17 97.76 -13.06 -34.24
C GLU A 17 97.00 -11.75 -34.03
N LYS A 18 97.57 -10.61 -34.44
CA LYS A 18 96.91 -9.30 -34.39
C LYS A 18 95.65 -9.25 -35.27
N LYS A 19 95.71 -9.77 -36.49
CA LYS A 19 94.52 -9.85 -37.38
C LYS A 19 93.43 -10.75 -36.80
N GLU A 20 93.82 -11.85 -36.13
CA GLU A 20 92.91 -12.73 -35.44
C GLU A 20 92.25 -12.02 -34.25
N GLU A 21 93.01 -11.29 -33.43
CA GLU A 21 92.51 -10.48 -32.32
C GLU A 21 91.59 -9.35 -32.79
N ASP A 22 91.96 -8.60 -33.82
CA ASP A 22 91.12 -7.55 -34.42
C ASP A 22 89.79 -8.12 -34.93
N THR A 23 89.84 -9.28 -35.59
CA THR A 23 88.65 -9.97 -36.09
C THR A 23 87.76 -10.44 -34.94
N LYS A 24 88.34 -11.00 -33.87
CA LYS A 24 87.60 -11.37 -32.66
C LYS A 24 86.95 -10.15 -32.01
N ALA A 25 87.68 -9.04 -31.86
CA ALA A 25 87.14 -7.81 -31.28
C ALA A 25 85.91 -7.29 -32.06
N ILE A 26 85.98 -7.30 -33.39
CA ILE A 26 84.85 -6.89 -34.26
C ILE A 26 83.64 -7.81 -34.06
N PHE A 27 83.84 -9.13 -34.06
CA PHE A 27 82.74 -10.09 -33.83
C PHE A 27 82.14 -9.96 -32.44
N GLN A 28 82.97 -9.75 -31.41
CA GLN A 28 82.50 -9.52 -30.05
C GLN A 28 81.66 -8.25 -29.94
N GLN A 29 82.13 -7.13 -30.49
CA GLN A 29 81.40 -5.87 -30.48
C GLN A 29 80.06 -5.98 -31.22
N TRP A 30 80.03 -6.70 -32.35
CA TRP A 30 78.77 -6.98 -33.05
C TRP A 30 77.82 -7.86 -32.23
N MET A 31 78.33 -8.91 -31.58
CA MET A 31 77.53 -9.78 -30.72
C MET A 31 76.94 -9.00 -29.53
N GLU A 32 77.72 -8.11 -28.93
CA GLU A 32 77.26 -7.22 -27.86
C GLU A 32 76.16 -6.27 -28.35
N GLY A 33 76.33 -5.65 -29.52
CA GLY A 33 75.29 -4.81 -30.12
C GLY A 33 73.99 -5.55 -30.43
N VAL A 34 74.08 -6.81 -30.88
CA VAL A 34 72.89 -7.67 -31.08
C VAL A 34 72.22 -8.00 -29.75
N LEU A 35 73.00 -8.35 -28.71
CA LEU A 35 72.48 -8.67 -27.37
C LEU A 35 71.83 -7.46 -26.70
N ASP A 36 72.35 -6.26 -26.88
CA ASP A 36 71.72 -5.03 -26.35
C ASP A 36 70.36 -4.78 -27.02
N SER A 37 70.25 -5.08 -28.31
CA SER A 37 68.97 -5.00 -29.02
C SER A 37 67.94 -6.06 -28.55
N VAL A 38 68.37 -7.16 -27.92
CA VAL A 38 67.47 -8.18 -27.35
C VAL A 38 66.65 -7.58 -26.21
N ASN A 39 67.26 -6.78 -25.32
CA ASN A 39 66.53 -6.14 -24.23
C ASN A 39 65.41 -5.23 -24.76
N THR A 40 65.67 -4.49 -25.83
CA THR A 40 64.65 -3.68 -26.51
C THR A 40 63.53 -4.54 -27.09
N SER A 41 63.85 -5.66 -27.74
CA SER A 41 62.86 -6.61 -28.26
C SER A 41 62.03 -7.25 -27.13
N VAL A 42 62.63 -7.58 -25.98
CA VAL A 42 61.92 -8.11 -24.80
C VAL A 42 60.98 -7.05 -24.19
N ASN A 43 61.46 -5.82 -24.03
CA ASN A 43 60.66 -4.72 -23.46
C ASN A 43 59.46 -4.34 -24.34
N THR A 44 59.57 -4.46 -25.66
CA THR A 44 58.47 -4.24 -26.62
C THR A 44 57.57 -5.46 -26.82
N SER A 45 57.84 -6.56 -26.10
CA SER A 45 57.18 -7.86 -26.23
C SER A 45 57.33 -8.51 -27.61
N ASN A 46 58.37 -8.16 -28.38
CA ASN A 46 58.73 -8.84 -29.62
C ASN A 46 59.59 -10.08 -29.33
N PHE A 47 58.99 -11.05 -28.66
CA PHE A 47 59.68 -12.23 -28.16
C PHE A 47 60.27 -13.12 -29.26
N LEU A 48 59.63 -13.15 -30.44
CA LEU A 48 60.16 -13.90 -31.58
C LEU A 48 61.51 -13.34 -32.05
N GLU A 49 61.62 -12.02 -32.13
CA GLU A 49 62.87 -11.36 -32.49
C GLU A 49 63.95 -11.58 -31.43
N ALA A 50 63.59 -11.46 -30.14
CA ALA A 50 64.49 -11.73 -29.04
C ALA A 50 65.05 -13.17 -29.08
N GLU A 51 64.18 -14.16 -29.25
CA GLU A 51 64.54 -15.58 -29.38
C GLU A 51 65.42 -15.86 -30.60
N ASN A 52 65.10 -15.28 -31.76
CA ASN A 52 65.91 -15.45 -32.97
C ASN A 52 67.32 -14.86 -32.80
N LYS A 53 67.44 -13.69 -32.18
CA LYS A 53 68.73 -13.05 -31.88
C LYS A 53 69.54 -13.88 -30.89
N ILE A 54 68.92 -14.39 -29.81
CA ILE A 54 69.59 -15.29 -28.85
C ILE A 54 70.08 -16.57 -29.53
N LYS A 55 69.24 -17.21 -30.37
CA LYS A 55 69.62 -18.41 -31.14
C LYS A 55 70.78 -18.15 -32.09
N LEU A 56 70.79 -17.00 -32.77
CA LEU A 56 71.88 -16.60 -33.66
C LEU A 56 73.20 -16.48 -32.90
N ILE A 57 73.20 -15.76 -31.76
CA ILE A 57 74.40 -15.60 -30.92
C ILE A 57 74.87 -16.94 -30.39
N ARG A 58 73.96 -17.83 -29.94
CA ARG A 58 74.32 -19.18 -29.50
C ARG A 58 74.97 -20.01 -30.61
N ARG A 59 74.46 -19.92 -31.84
CA ARG A 59 75.04 -20.63 -32.98
C ARG A 59 76.45 -20.12 -33.28
N ILE A 60 76.65 -18.81 -33.23
CA ILE A 60 77.95 -18.17 -33.46
C ILE A 60 78.94 -18.56 -32.36
N VAL A 61 78.55 -18.45 -31.08
CA VAL A 61 79.36 -18.92 -29.94
C VAL A 61 79.65 -20.41 -30.02
N GLY A 62 78.71 -21.24 -30.48
CA GLY A 62 78.91 -22.68 -30.68
C GLY A 62 79.89 -23.04 -31.80
N ILE A 63 79.93 -22.25 -32.88
CA ILE A 63 80.91 -22.41 -33.98
C ILE A 63 82.30 -21.94 -33.52
N LEU A 64 82.33 -20.83 -32.79
CA LEU A 64 83.57 -20.15 -32.39
C LEU A 64 84.17 -20.69 -31.08
N GLY A 65 83.46 -21.56 -30.34
CA GLY A 65 83.96 -22.24 -29.15
C GLY A 65 84.49 -21.30 -28.05
N ASP A 66 85.48 -21.77 -27.29
CA ASP A 66 86.14 -21.02 -26.20
C ASP A 66 87.09 -19.90 -26.70
N HIS A 67 87.18 -19.68 -28.02
CA HIS A 67 88.13 -18.72 -28.62
C HIS A 67 87.84 -17.24 -28.29
N PHE A 68 86.71 -16.96 -27.61
CA PHE A 68 86.29 -15.65 -27.13
C PHE A 68 86.36 -15.53 -25.59
N LYS A 69 87.35 -16.19 -24.95
CA LYS A 69 87.70 -15.86 -23.56
C LYS A 69 88.45 -14.53 -23.53
N SER A 70 87.95 -13.63 -22.69
CA SER A 70 88.34 -12.23 -22.53
C SER A 70 89.85 -12.00 -22.61
N ALA A 71 90.30 -11.13 -23.52
CA ALA A 71 91.57 -10.44 -23.35
C ALA A 71 91.37 -9.31 -22.32
N PRO A 72 92.28 -9.12 -21.34
CA PRO A 72 92.29 -7.89 -20.55
C PRO A 72 92.63 -6.73 -21.48
N SER A 73 91.81 -5.68 -21.45
CA SER A 73 92.11 -4.43 -22.15
C SER A 73 93.45 -3.88 -21.64
N ILE A 74 94.48 -3.94 -22.47
CA ILE A 74 95.71 -3.15 -22.32
C ILE A 74 95.64 -2.07 -23.39
N LEU A 75 95.22 -0.87 -22.99
CA LEU A 75 95.56 0.36 -23.70
C LEU A 75 96.56 1.14 -22.83
N PRO A 76 97.66 1.66 -23.42
CA PRO A 76 98.62 2.49 -22.70
C PRO A 76 98.12 3.93 -22.52
N ASN A 77 98.51 4.51 -21.39
CA ASN A 77 98.28 5.90 -20.97
C ASN A 77 98.89 6.94 -21.93
N ASN A 78 98.35 8.18 -21.90
CA ASN A 78 99.19 9.39 -21.80
C ASN A 78 98.39 10.59 -21.25
N ASP A 79 98.74 10.93 -19.99
CA ASP A 79 99.05 12.23 -19.37
C ASP A 79 98.16 13.48 -19.50
N GLY A 80 97.91 14.10 -18.33
CA GLY A 80 97.52 15.51 -18.22
C GLY A 80 97.05 15.99 -16.82
N ASN A 81 97.98 16.05 -15.85
CA ASN A 81 98.10 16.99 -14.72
C ASN A 81 96.91 17.45 -13.82
N GLY A 82 97.12 17.29 -12.50
CA GLY A 82 96.87 18.26 -11.40
C GLY A 82 95.39 18.50 -11.01
N ASP A 83 95.00 18.75 -9.77
CA ASP A 83 95.67 18.98 -8.49
C ASP A 83 94.56 18.96 -7.41
N GLU A 84 94.94 18.60 -6.19
CA GLU A 84 94.34 18.82 -4.85
C GLU A 84 92.83 19.12 -4.64
N GLY A 85 92.22 18.45 -3.63
CA GLY A 85 91.12 19.03 -2.85
C GLY A 85 90.15 18.06 -2.19
N ASP A 86 90.31 17.88 -0.87
CA ASP A 86 89.67 16.93 0.03
C ASP A 86 88.30 17.40 0.62
N ASN A 87 87.41 16.44 0.95
CA ASN A 87 86.26 16.45 1.89
C ASN A 87 85.08 17.43 1.66
N ASP A 88 83.79 17.16 1.95
CA ASP A 88 83.19 16.18 2.86
C ASP A 88 81.68 15.97 2.56
N THR A 89 81.28 14.69 2.65
CA THR A 89 79.98 14.05 2.95
C THR A 89 78.58 14.69 2.73
N LYS A 90 77.70 13.80 2.20
CA LYS A 90 76.22 13.58 2.43
C LYS A 90 75.23 14.30 1.49
N ARG A 91 74.22 13.67 0.86
CA ARG A 91 73.67 12.29 0.88
C ARG A 91 72.48 12.20 -0.10
N GLU A 92 72.41 11.11 -0.88
CA GLU A 92 71.25 10.32 -1.39
C GLU A 92 70.09 11.06 -2.11
N GLU A 93 69.54 10.67 -3.27
CA GLU A 93 69.45 9.42 -4.02
C GLU A 93 68.99 9.78 -5.45
N ASN A 94 69.86 9.79 -6.46
CA ASN A 94 69.46 9.77 -7.87
C ASN A 94 70.66 9.51 -8.79
N GLU A 95 71.22 8.30 -8.80
CA GLU A 95 72.18 7.89 -9.84
C GLU A 95 72.44 6.37 -9.79
N GLN A 96 71.79 5.61 -10.67
CA GLN A 96 72.31 4.34 -11.16
C GLN A 96 72.29 4.34 -12.69
N ARG A 97 73.05 5.29 -13.23
CA ARG A 97 73.61 5.26 -14.57
C ARG A 97 75.05 5.75 -14.46
N LYS A 98 75.99 4.87 -14.07
CA LYS A 98 77.41 5.03 -14.43
C LYS A 98 78.22 3.76 -14.14
N SER A 99 78.86 3.33 -15.23
CA SER A 99 80.16 2.66 -15.34
C SER A 99 80.46 1.48 -14.43
N GLY A 100 80.37 0.30 -15.02
CA GLY A 100 80.92 -0.95 -14.51
C GLY A 100 80.53 -2.09 -15.43
N GLU A 101 80.81 -1.97 -16.73
CA GLU A 101 80.65 -3.08 -17.68
C GLU A 101 81.67 -4.16 -17.31
N ASN A 102 81.27 -5.04 -16.40
CA ASN A 102 81.85 -6.37 -16.28
C ASN A 102 81.63 -7.07 -17.63
N SER A 103 82.70 -7.14 -18.43
CA SER A 103 82.83 -8.02 -19.58
C SER A 103 82.77 -9.48 -19.11
N GLY A 104 81.56 -9.91 -18.73
CA GLY A 104 81.23 -11.30 -18.49
C GLY A 104 81.21 -12.02 -19.83
N ASN A 105 81.81 -13.22 -19.87
CA ASN A 105 81.76 -14.14 -21.02
C ASN A 105 80.38 -14.08 -21.70
N ILE A 106 80.33 -13.82 -23.02
CA ILE A 106 79.10 -13.69 -23.83
C ILE A 106 78.07 -14.78 -23.50
N LYS A 107 78.54 -15.98 -23.18
CA LYS A 107 77.73 -17.11 -22.69
C LYS A 107 76.90 -16.78 -21.43
N THR A 108 77.51 -16.17 -20.41
CA THR A 108 76.83 -15.75 -19.17
C THR A 108 75.79 -14.64 -19.42
N ARG A 109 76.04 -13.75 -20.39
CA ARG A 109 75.10 -12.69 -20.78
C ARG A 109 73.89 -13.26 -21.52
N VAL A 110 74.09 -14.26 -22.39
CA VAL A 110 73.01 -15.02 -23.03
C VAL A 110 72.11 -15.71 -21.99
N ASP A 111 72.69 -16.38 -21.00
CA ASP A 111 71.92 -17.04 -19.92
C ASP A 111 71.15 -16.02 -19.06
N THR A 112 71.71 -14.82 -18.88
CA THR A 112 71.05 -13.71 -18.17
C THR A 112 69.84 -13.18 -18.96
N LEU A 113 69.93 -13.09 -20.29
CA LEU A 113 68.83 -12.64 -21.14
C LEU A 113 67.65 -13.61 -21.15
N GLU A 114 67.90 -14.92 -21.05
CA GLU A 114 66.81 -15.90 -20.88
C GLU A 114 66.05 -15.68 -19.57
N LYS A 115 66.77 -15.41 -18.47
CA LYS A 115 66.13 -15.01 -17.21
C LYS A 115 65.36 -13.70 -17.35
N THR A 116 65.85 -12.75 -18.14
CA THR A 116 65.13 -11.50 -18.44
C THR A 116 63.81 -11.77 -19.17
N ILE A 117 63.80 -12.66 -20.16
CA ILE A 117 62.57 -13.10 -20.84
C ILE A 117 61.61 -13.74 -19.84
N GLU A 118 62.09 -14.69 -19.03
CA GLU A 118 61.26 -15.38 -18.04
C GLU A 118 60.65 -14.40 -17.03
N ASN A 119 61.45 -13.45 -16.54
CA ASN A 119 60.99 -12.40 -15.63
C ASN A 119 59.95 -11.50 -16.29
N LYS A 120 60.13 -11.13 -17.56
CA LYS A 120 59.16 -10.31 -18.29
C LYS A 120 57.84 -11.05 -18.52
N LEU A 121 57.89 -12.34 -18.82
CA LEU A 121 56.68 -13.17 -18.92
C LEU A 121 55.95 -13.28 -17.58
N LYS A 122 56.68 -13.47 -16.47
CA LYS A 122 56.09 -13.43 -15.11
C LYS A 122 55.45 -12.08 -14.79
N GLU A 123 56.08 -10.97 -15.19
CA GLU A 123 55.53 -9.62 -15.04
C GLU A 123 54.21 -9.47 -15.81
N ILE A 124 54.17 -9.92 -17.07
CA ILE A 124 52.96 -9.90 -17.90
C ILE A 124 51.83 -10.71 -17.26
N VAL A 125 52.11 -11.91 -16.74
CA VAL A 125 51.11 -12.72 -16.02
C VAL A 125 50.55 -11.95 -14.82
N LYS A 126 51.43 -11.34 -14.01
CA LYS A 126 51.01 -10.54 -12.85
C LYS A 126 50.12 -9.35 -13.25
N GLN A 127 50.43 -8.69 -14.37
CA GLN A 127 49.62 -7.58 -14.88
C GLN A 127 48.19 -8.03 -15.21
N TYR A 128 48.00 -9.16 -15.91
CA TYR A 128 46.66 -9.69 -16.17
C TYR A 128 45.96 -10.18 -14.89
N GLN A 129 46.69 -10.82 -13.98
CA GLN A 129 46.14 -11.29 -12.71
C GLN A 129 45.64 -10.13 -11.83
N ALA A 130 46.27 -8.96 -11.89
CA ALA A 130 45.85 -7.78 -11.15
C ALA A 130 44.53 -7.15 -11.66
N ILE A 131 44.14 -7.44 -12.91
CA ILE A 131 42.91 -6.88 -13.50
C ILE A 131 41.67 -7.48 -12.83
N GLN A 132 40.75 -6.61 -12.39
CA GLN A 132 39.47 -6.99 -11.80
C GLN A 132 38.32 -6.62 -12.73
N LEU A 133 37.33 -7.51 -12.87
CA LEU A 133 36.09 -7.23 -13.62
C LEU A 133 35.04 -6.52 -12.77
N LYS A 134 35.00 -6.83 -11.47
CA LYS A 134 33.99 -6.30 -10.55
C LYS A 134 34.15 -4.79 -10.36
N GLY A 135 33.04 -4.06 -10.46
CA GLY A 135 33.00 -2.61 -10.28
C GLY A 135 33.49 -1.79 -11.49
N GLN A 136 33.82 -2.44 -12.61
CA GLN A 136 34.23 -1.75 -13.83
C GLN A 136 33.03 -1.43 -14.71
N THR A 137 33.05 -0.25 -15.35
CA THR A 137 32.05 0.18 -16.34
C THR A 137 32.57 0.13 -17.77
N SER A 138 33.89 0.06 -17.94
CA SER A 138 34.60 -0.05 -19.22
C SER A 138 35.40 -1.35 -19.26
N ASN A 139 35.84 -1.75 -20.46
CA ASN A 139 36.66 -2.96 -20.62
C ASN A 139 38.04 -2.76 -19.95
N PRO A 140 38.37 -3.49 -18.88
CA PRO A 140 39.63 -3.30 -18.18
C PRO A 140 40.84 -3.86 -18.93
N TYR A 141 40.62 -4.61 -20.02
CA TYR A 141 41.68 -5.10 -20.91
C TYR A 141 41.95 -4.16 -22.09
N SER A 142 41.33 -2.98 -22.15
CA SER A 142 41.46 -2.06 -23.28
C SER A 142 42.88 -1.51 -23.46
N SER A 143 43.61 -1.26 -22.37
CA SER A 143 44.99 -0.76 -22.39
C SER A 143 46.02 -1.84 -22.73
N PHE A 144 45.69 -3.11 -22.50
CA PHE A 144 46.56 -4.23 -22.82
C PHE A 144 45.72 -5.42 -23.33
N PRO A 145 45.32 -5.41 -24.61
CA PRO A 145 44.37 -6.39 -25.14
C PRO A 145 44.97 -7.81 -25.24
N PRO A 146 44.31 -8.84 -24.67
CA PRO A 146 44.76 -10.24 -24.77
C PRO A 146 44.99 -10.71 -26.21
N LYS A 147 44.16 -10.25 -27.14
CA LYS A 147 44.31 -10.54 -28.58
C LYS A 147 45.64 -10.06 -29.14
N GLU A 148 46.12 -8.88 -28.75
CA GLU A 148 47.38 -8.34 -29.27
C GLU A 148 48.58 -9.09 -28.70
N LEU A 149 48.56 -9.41 -27.41
CA LEU A 149 49.59 -10.24 -26.80
C LEU A 149 49.62 -11.64 -27.43
N TYR A 150 48.45 -12.24 -27.65
CA TYR A 150 48.36 -13.56 -28.29
C TYR A 150 49.02 -13.57 -29.66
N GLU A 151 48.77 -12.59 -30.52
CA GLU A 151 49.40 -12.52 -31.84
C GLU A 151 50.93 -12.38 -31.76
N LYS A 152 51.45 -11.64 -30.77
CA LYS A 152 52.90 -11.54 -30.52
C LYS A 152 53.51 -12.86 -30.04
N LEU A 153 52.77 -13.62 -29.23
CA LEU A 153 53.25 -14.89 -28.65
C LEU A 153 53.06 -16.10 -29.57
N LYS A 154 52.04 -16.08 -30.43
CA LYS A 154 51.55 -17.22 -31.21
C LYS A 154 52.66 -18.03 -31.89
N ARG A 155 53.56 -17.34 -32.62
CA ARG A 155 54.66 -18.01 -33.34
C ARG A 155 55.70 -18.62 -32.41
N VAL A 156 55.96 -18.01 -31.25
CA VAL A 156 56.96 -18.50 -30.30
C VAL A 156 56.40 -19.66 -29.47
N MET A 157 55.10 -19.62 -29.15
CA MET A 157 54.39 -20.70 -28.44
C MET A 157 54.41 -22.04 -29.18
N GLU A 158 54.52 -22.03 -30.51
CA GLU A 158 54.64 -23.25 -31.33
C GLU A 158 55.98 -23.96 -31.13
N THR A 159 57.01 -23.24 -30.67
CA THR A 159 58.40 -23.76 -30.58
C THR A 159 58.98 -23.78 -29.17
N ASN A 160 58.39 -23.04 -28.22
CA ASN A 160 58.87 -22.95 -26.84
C ASN A 160 57.72 -23.05 -25.82
N ALA A 161 57.81 -24.05 -24.93
CA ALA A 161 56.79 -24.39 -23.94
C ALA A 161 56.56 -23.29 -22.88
N MET A 162 57.58 -22.51 -22.54
CA MET A 162 57.49 -21.44 -21.52
C MET A 162 56.45 -20.38 -21.90
N TYR A 163 56.44 -19.98 -23.18
CA TYR A 163 55.47 -19.00 -23.68
C TYR A 163 54.06 -19.59 -23.73
N LYS A 164 53.94 -20.87 -24.07
CA LYS A 164 52.66 -21.57 -24.07
C LYS A 164 52.09 -21.68 -22.65
N GLU A 165 52.92 -22.02 -21.67
CA GLU A 165 52.52 -22.04 -20.26
C GLU A 165 52.13 -20.65 -19.75
N THR A 166 52.87 -19.62 -20.14
CA THR A 166 52.56 -18.22 -19.82
C THR A 166 51.19 -17.83 -20.37
N TRP A 167 50.92 -18.14 -21.64
CA TRP A 167 49.63 -17.87 -22.26
C TRP A 167 48.50 -18.63 -21.57
N ASN A 168 48.69 -19.91 -21.27
CA ASN A 168 47.69 -20.72 -20.58
C ASN A 168 47.30 -20.11 -19.22
N LYS A 169 48.27 -19.65 -18.43
CA LYS A 169 48.00 -18.96 -17.14
C LYS A 169 47.14 -17.71 -17.31
N ILE A 170 47.40 -16.92 -18.35
CA ILE A 170 46.62 -15.70 -18.66
C ILE A 170 45.20 -16.10 -19.12
N GLN A 171 45.10 -17.06 -20.03
CA GLN A 171 43.83 -17.56 -20.55
C GLN A 171 42.95 -18.13 -19.42
N GLU A 172 43.49 -18.98 -18.56
CA GLU A 172 42.78 -19.57 -17.43
C GLU A 172 42.29 -18.50 -16.46
N ASP A 173 43.13 -17.51 -16.14
CA ASP A 173 42.76 -16.42 -15.23
C ASP A 173 41.61 -15.56 -15.78
N ILE A 174 41.70 -15.14 -17.05
CA ILE A 174 40.66 -14.34 -17.71
C ILE A 174 39.34 -15.13 -17.78
N THR A 175 39.39 -16.37 -18.26
CA THR A 175 38.20 -17.24 -18.36
C THR A 175 37.55 -17.45 -16.99
N ARG A 176 38.36 -17.74 -15.97
CA ARG A 176 37.89 -17.91 -14.59
C ARG A 176 37.20 -16.65 -14.08
N LYS A 177 37.81 -15.47 -14.25
CA LYS A 177 37.23 -14.19 -13.84
C LYS A 177 35.90 -13.90 -14.51
N ILE A 178 35.79 -14.16 -15.83
CA ILE A 178 34.52 -13.99 -16.56
C ILE A 178 33.45 -14.91 -15.99
N ARG A 179 33.76 -16.19 -15.78
CA ARG A 179 32.83 -17.18 -15.21
C ARG A 179 32.39 -16.81 -13.79
N GLU A 180 33.33 -16.47 -12.92
CA GLU A 180 33.05 -16.02 -11.54
C GLU A 180 32.16 -14.77 -11.54
N PHE A 181 32.41 -13.83 -12.45
CA PHE A 181 31.62 -12.61 -12.58
C PHE A 181 30.19 -12.90 -13.08
N LEU A 182 30.03 -13.77 -14.07
CA LEU A 182 28.70 -14.21 -14.56
C LEU A 182 27.91 -14.96 -13.49
N CYS A 183 28.55 -15.86 -12.73
CA CYS A 183 27.95 -16.53 -11.58
C CYS A 183 27.47 -15.51 -10.53
N ASP A 184 28.33 -14.55 -10.15
CA ASP A 184 28.00 -13.52 -9.16
C ASP A 184 26.77 -12.70 -9.60
N ILE A 185 26.66 -12.36 -10.88
CA ILE A 185 25.49 -11.66 -11.43
C ILE A 185 24.25 -12.56 -11.35
N ARG A 186 24.34 -13.81 -11.81
CA ARG A 186 23.23 -14.78 -11.85
C ARG A 186 22.66 -15.06 -10.46
N ASP A 187 23.52 -15.13 -9.46
CA ASP A 187 23.16 -15.43 -8.08
C ASP A 187 22.59 -14.20 -7.36
N LYS A 188 22.87 -12.99 -7.87
CA LYS A 188 22.30 -11.71 -7.41
C LYS A 188 21.12 -11.21 -8.24
N VAL A 189 20.61 -12.02 -9.18
CA VAL A 189 19.36 -11.72 -9.89
C VAL A 189 18.24 -11.60 -8.86
N GLY A 190 17.53 -10.46 -8.87
CA GLY A 190 16.54 -10.12 -7.84
C GLY A 190 17.06 -9.25 -6.69
N GLN A 191 18.36 -8.92 -6.66
CA GLN A 191 18.95 -7.89 -5.79
C GLN A 191 19.47 -6.69 -6.60
N LEU A 192 20.04 -6.96 -7.78
CA LEU A 192 20.53 -5.96 -8.71
C LEU A 192 19.39 -5.37 -9.53
N ASN A 193 19.48 -4.09 -9.87
CA ASN A 193 18.50 -3.48 -10.77
C ASN A 193 18.76 -3.90 -12.24
N PRO A 194 17.75 -3.83 -13.13
CA PRO A 194 17.91 -4.26 -14.52
C PRO A 194 19.03 -3.55 -15.30
N ARG A 195 19.30 -2.27 -14.99
CA ARG A 195 20.38 -1.52 -15.63
C ARG A 195 21.76 -2.01 -15.20
N GLU A 196 21.92 -2.41 -13.94
CA GLU A 196 23.16 -3.01 -13.42
C GLU A 196 23.41 -4.37 -14.07
N ILE A 197 22.37 -5.21 -14.17
CA ILE A 197 22.45 -6.50 -14.85
C ILE A 197 22.86 -6.31 -16.32
N GLU A 198 22.24 -5.35 -17.02
CA GLU A 198 22.57 -5.02 -18.40
C GLU A 198 23.99 -4.47 -18.55
N ALA A 199 24.42 -3.57 -17.67
CA ALA A 199 25.78 -3.02 -17.68
C ALA A 199 26.83 -4.13 -17.49
N CYS A 200 26.58 -5.06 -16.56
CA CYS A 200 27.47 -6.18 -16.32
C CYS A 200 27.52 -7.16 -17.50
N THR A 201 26.37 -7.46 -18.13
CA THR A 201 26.36 -8.33 -19.32
C THR A 201 27.01 -7.67 -20.53
N ARG A 202 26.87 -6.35 -20.70
CA ARG A 202 27.60 -5.58 -21.71
C ARG A 202 29.11 -5.58 -21.46
N LEU A 203 29.54 -5.53 -20.20
CA LEU A 203 30.97 -5.62 -19.84
C LEU A 203 31.56 -6.95 -20.34
N CYS A 204 30.88 -8.08 -20.12
CA CYS A 204 31.31 -9.38 -20.63
C CYS A 204 31.45 -9.40 -22.16
N ASP A 205 30.49 -8.80 -22.89
CA ASP A 205 30.57 -8.67 -24.35
C ASP A 205 31.78 -7.83 -24.80
N MET A 206 32.07 -6.75 -24.08
CA MET A 206 33.23 -5.91 -24.38
C MET A 206 34.55 -6.65 -24.16
N VAL A 207 34.66 -7.41 -23.07
CA VAL A 207 35.83 -8.27 -22.80
C VAL A 207 35.97 -9.31 -23.90
N LEU A 208 34.89 -9.98 -24.28
CA LEU A 208 34.89 -11.00 -25.34
C LEU A 208 35.43 -10.45 -26.68
N LYS A 209 35.15 -9.19 -27.02
CA LYS A 209 35.68 -8.54 -28.23
C LYS A 209 37.21 -8.46 -28.22
N THR A 210 37.82 -8.28 -27.06
CA THR A 210 39.29 -8.17 -26.88
C THR A 210 40.03 -9.49 -26.74
N LEU A 211 39.32 -10.62 -26.67
CA LEU A 211 39.93 -11.96 -26.61
C LEU A 211 40.42 -12.43 -27.99
N PRO A 212 41.42 -13.32 -28.06
CA PRO A 212 41.80 -13.98 -29.31
C PRO A 212 40.80 -15.06 -29.70
N LYS A 213 40.74 -15.41 -31.00
CA LYS A 213 39.79 -16.37 -31.57
C LYS A 213 39.68 -17.71 -30.79
N PRO A 214 40.78 -18.36 -30.36
CA PRO A 214 40.71 -19.65 -29.66
C PRO A 214 39.97 -19.59 -28.33
N MET A 215 39.87 -18.43 -27.69
CA MET A 215 39.13 -18.27 -26.43
C MET A 215 37.66 -17.89 -26.65
N LYS A 216 37.29 -17.38 -27.83
CA LYS A 216 35.97 -16.78 -28.03
C LYS A 216 34.85 -17.81 -28.08
N GLY A 217 35.03 -18.92 -28.77
CA GLY A 217 33.94 -19.87 -29.06
C GLY A 217 33.21 -20.31 -27.79
N ASP A 218 33.92 -21.00 -26.91
CA ASP A 218 33.34 -21.55 -25.67
C ASP A 218 32.80 -20.45 -24.75
N LEU A 219 33.52 -19.34 -24.59
CA LEU A 219 33.10 -18.23 -23.73
C LEU A 219 31.88 -17.47 -24.28
N GLU A 220 31.74 -17.35 -25.60
CA GLU A 220 30.60 -16.67 -26.23
C GLU A 220 29.31 -17.45 -26.03
N GLU A 221 29.38 -18.79 -26.18
CA GLU A 221 28.26 -19.68 -25.87
C GLU A 221 27.91 -19.65 -24.38
N GLU A 222 28.90 -19.69 -23.49
CA GLU A 222 28.67 -19.59 -22.04
C GLU A 222 28.02 -18.24 -21.66
N ILE A 223 28.55 -17.11 -22.13
CA ILE A 223 27.98 -15.78 -21.88
C ILE A 223 26.53 -15.71 -22.36
N LYS A 224 26.25 -16.29 -23.54
CA LYS A 224 24.88 -16.36 -24.07
C LYS A 224 23.96 -17.19 -23.18
N GLY A 225 24.41 -18.38 -22.75
CA GLY A 225 23.66 -19.22 -21.81
C GLY A 225 23.32 -18.50 -20.50
N TYR A 226 24.30 -17.80 -19.91
CA TYR A 226 24.07 -17.00 -18.70
C TYR A 226 23.07 -15.86 -18.91
N LYS A 227 23.11 -15.19 -20.07
CA LYS A 227 22.15 -14.14 -20.43
C LYS A 227 20.72 -14.69 -20.52
N ASP A 228 20.57 -15.86 -21.13
CA ASP A 228 19.27 -16.52 -21.27
C ASP A 228 18.73 -16.99 -19.90
N ASP A 229 19.58 -17.54 -19.04
CA ASP A 229 19.24 -17.90 -17.65
C ASP A 229 18.80 -16.68 -16.83
N ILE A 230 19.55 -15.58 -16.89
CA ILE A 230 19.21 -14.33 -16.20
C ILE A 230 17.86 -13.82 -16.70
N ARG A 231 17.63 -13.82 -18.02
CA ARG A 231 16.36 -13.40 -18.61
C ARG A 231 15.21 -14.29 -18.17
N HIS A 232 15.42 -15.60 -18.10
CA HIS A 232 14.42 -16.55 -17.65
C HIS A 232 14.05 -16.29 -16.18
N LYS A 233 15.03 -16.09 -15.29
CA LYS A 233 14.78 -15.73 -13.87
C LYS A 233 14.00 -14.43 -13.71
N ILE A 234 14.34 -13.39 -14.50
CA ILE A 234 13.61 -12.12 -14.48
C ILE A 234 12.16 -12.33 -14.94
N LYS A 235 11.96 -13.11 -16.02
CA LYS A 235 10.63 -13.42 -16.53
C LYS A 235 9.79 -14.20 -15.51
N ASP A 236 10.37 -15.24 -14.92
CA ASP A 236 9.72 -16.06 -13.88
C ASP A 236 9.28 -15.22 -12.67
N ALA A 237 10.12 -14.26 -12.25
CA ALA A 237 9.76 -13.31 -11.20
C ALA A 237 8.56 -12.43 -11.58
N VAL A 238 8.51 -11.95 -12.82
CA VAL A 238 7.39 -11.15 -13.35
C VAL A 238 6.12 -11.99 -13.45
N ASP A 239 6.21 -13.20 -13.99
CA ASP A 239 5.08 -14.11 -14.17
C ASP A 239 4.48 -14.50 -12.82
N THR A 240 5.32 -14.80 -11.82
CA THR A 240 4.88 -15.06 -10.43
C THR A 240 4.12 -13.87 -9.82
N VAL A 241 4.63 -12.64 -10.01
CA VAL A 241 3.97 -11.44 -9.51
C VAL A 241 2.63 -11.23 -10.19
N ASN A 242 2.56 -11.41 -11.52
CA ASN A 242 1.32 -11.28 -12.27
C ASN A 242 0.28 -12.32 -11.84
N GLU A 243 0.69 -13.56 -11.59
CA GLU A 243 -0.19 -14.60 -11.09
C GLU A 243 -0.82 -14.21 -9.75
N VAL A 244 0.01 -13.82 -8.77
CA VAL A 244 -0.45 -13.41 -7.42
C VAL A 244 -1.31 -12.15 -7.46
N ILE A 245 -0.98 -11.18 -8.30
CA ILE A 245 -1.81 -9.97 -8.46
C ILE A 245 -3.17 -10.32 -9.07
N ASN A 246 -3.21 -11.24 -10.04
CA ASN A 246 -4.44 -11.63 -10.72
C ASN A 246 -5.39 -12.43 -9.82
N THR A 247 -4.89 -13.11 -8.77
CA THR A 247 -5.78 -13.76 -7.77
C THR A 247 -6.58 -12.75 -6.95
N LYS A 248 -6.13 -11.49 -6.88
CA LYS A 248 -6.68 -10.42 -6.02
C LYS A 248 -6.70 -10.81 -4.54
N ASN A 249 -5.93 -11.81 -4.15
CA ASN A 249 -5.83 -12.25 -2.77
C ASN A 249 -4.81 -11.38 -2.01
N LEU A 250 -5.31 -10.49 -1.14
CA LEU A 250 -4.47 -9.54 -0.41
C LEU A 250 -3.46 -10.23 0.52
N ASP A 251 -3.77 -11.42 1.03
CA ASP A 251 -2.86 -12.19 1.89
C ASP A 251 -1.68 -12.75 1.09
N GLU A 252 -1.92 -13.28 -0.11
CA GLU A 252 -0.87 -13.76 -1.02
C GLU A 252 0.01 -12.62 -1.48
N ILE A 253 -0.58 -11.47 -1.83
CA ILE A 253 0.15 -10.25 -2.21
C ILE A 253 1.05 -9.79 -1.04
N ASN A 254 0.52 -9.78 0.19
CA ASN A 254 1.29 -9.37 1.38
C ASN A 254 2.40 -10.37 1.70
N HIS A 255 2.15 -11.67 1.54
CA HIS A 255 3.16 -12.69 1.70
C HIS A 255 4.31 -12.47 0.70
N LEU A 256 4.00 -12.31 -0.59
CA LEU A 256 5.00 -12.09 -1.63
C LEU A 256 5.75 -10.75 -1.44
N LEU A 257 5.08 -9.72 -0.93
CA LEU A 257 5.73 -8.45 -0.58
C LEU A 257 6.72 -8.59 0.59
N LYS A 258 6.48 -9.51 1.52
CA LYS A 258 7.39 -9.78 2.65
C LYS A 258 8.55 -10.69 2.24
N THR A 259 8.27 -11.80 1.55
CA THR A 259 9.24 -12.87 1.29
C THR A 259 9.87 -12.84 -0.10
N GLY A 260 9.31 -12.07 -1.05
CA GLY A 260 9.76 -12.03 -2.44
C GLY A 260 11.13 -11.37 -2.65
N THR A 261 11.64 -11.44 -3.87
CA THR A 261 12.87 -10.74 -4.27
C THR A 261 12.66 -9.23 -4.36
N LEU A 262 13.74 -8.44 -4.43
CA LEU A 262 13.64 -6.97 -4.53
C LEU A 262 12.82 -6.54 -5.74
N ASP A 263 13.01 -7.23 -6.88
CA ASP A 263 12.28 -6.94 -8.12
C ASP A 263 10.80 -7.27 -7.98
N GLN A 264 10.46 -8.42 -7.38
CA GLN A 264 9.07 -8.78 -7.12
C GLN A 264 8.39 -7.75 -6.21
N LYS A 265 9.07 -7.33 -5.13
CA LYS A 265 8.57 -6.30 -4.22
C LYS A 265 8.30 -4.98 -4.94
N LYS A 266 9.24 -4.50 -5.76
CA LYS A 266 9.07 -3.25 -6.54
C LYS A 266 7.93 -3.33 -7.54
N LEU A 267 7.77 -4.46 -8.24
CA LEU A 267 6.67 -4.68 -9.18
C LEU A 267 5.32 -4.67 -8.47
N ILE A 268 5.21 -5.38 -7.34
CA ILE A 268 4.00 -5.37 -6.51
C ILE A 268 3.70 -3.96 -6.01
N GLN A 269 4.67 -3.25 -5.45
CA GLN A 269 4.49 -1.88 -4.97
C GLN A 269 3.98 -0.96 -6.08
N THR A 270 4.59 -1.02 -7.27
CA THR A 270 4.18 -0.21 -8.43
C THR A 270 2.74 -0.52 -8.85
N HIS A 271 2.38 -1.81 -8.88
CA HIS A 271 1.01 -2.22 -9.22
C HIS A 271 0.01 -1.74 -8.16
N LEU A 272 0.30 -1.98 -6.90
CA LEU A 272 -0.53 -1.59 -5.76
C LEU A 272 -0.78 -0.08 -5.69
N VAL A 273 0.24 0.74 -5.97
CA VAL A 273 0.12 2.21 -6.10
C VAL A 273 -0.85 2.57 -7.22
N LYS A 274 -0.71 1.95 -8.40
CA LYS A 274 -1.61 2.18 -9.52
C LYS A 274 -3.05 1.78 -9.20
N THR A 275 -3.26 0.61 -8.58
CA THR A 275 -4.58 0.13 -8.16
C THR A 275 -5.24 1.10 -7.18
N CYS A 276 -4.50 1.59 -6.16
CA CYS A 276 -5.06 2.55 -5.20
C CYS A 276 -5.42 3.88 -5.86
N GLN A 277 -4.61 4.35 -6.82
CA GLN A 277 -4.91 5.56 -7.59
C GLN A 277 -6.18 5.40 -8.45
N GLU A 278 -6.36 4.23 -9.07
CA GLU A 278 -7.58 3.88 -9.82
C GLU A 278 -8.81 3.82 -8.89
N ILE A 279 -8.67 3.26 -7.67
CA ILE A 279 -9.73 3.24 -6.66
C ILE A 279 -10.12 4.67 -6.27
N VAL A 280 -9.17 5.57 -5.96
CA VAL A 280 -9.46 6.97 -5.61
C VAL A 280 -10.21 7.68 -6.74
N THR A 281 -9.74 7.52 -7.98
CA THR A 281 -10.40 8.10 -9.16
C THR A 281 -11.83 7.56 -9.32
N THR A 282 -12.02 6.27 -9.05
CA THR A 282 -13.35 5.62 -9.09
C THR A 282 -14.26 6.15 -8.00
N ILE A 283 -13.75 6.37 -6.78
CA ILE A 283 -14.51 6.98 -5.67
C ILE A 283 -15.03 8.36 -6.08
N GLU A 284 -14.18 9.21 -6.65
CA GLU A 284 -14.58 10.55 -7.13
C GLU A 284 -15.66 10.48 -8.20
N LYS A 285 -15.48 9.61 -9.20
CA LYS A 285 -16.49 9.38 -10.24
C LYS A 285 -17.82 8.95 -9.64
N LYS A 286 -17.80 8.02 -8.68
CA LYS A 286 -19.00 7.51 -8.00
C LYS A 286 -19.74 8.59 -7.21
N TRP A 287 -19.01 9.50 -6.56
CA TRP A 287 -19.63 10.67 -5.92
C TRP A 287 -20.34 11.57 -6.93
N MET A 288 -19.74 11.82 -8.10
CA MET A 288 -20.34 12.65 -9.16
C MET A 288 -21.59 12.01 -9.77
N GLU A 289 -21.66 10.68 -9.78
CA GLU A 289 -22.82 9.89 -10.26
C GLU A 289 -23.93 9.74 -9.21
N GLU A 290 -23.82 10.37 -8.03
CA GLU A 290 -24.68 10.16 -6.86
C GLU A 290 -24.71 8.69 -6.35
N ASP A 291 -23.78 7.83 -6.78
CA ASP A 291 -23.63 6.44 -6.33
C ASP A 291 -22.85 6.38 -5.01
N THR A 292 -23.51 6.83 -3.95
CA THR A 292 -22.92 6.90 -2.61
C THR A 292 -22.52 5.54 -2.06
N GLN A 293 -23.31 4.50 -2.32
CA GLN A 293 -23.02 3.14 -1.87
C GLN A 293 -21.78 2.57 -2.57
N GLY A 294 -21.67 2.77 -3.89
CA GLY A 294 -20.49 2.39 -4.66
C GLY A 294 -19.23 3.10 -4.18
N ALA A 295 -19.32 4.40 -3.91
CA ALA A 295 -18.20 5.18 -3.39
C ALA A 295 -17.73 4.70 -2.00
N LEU A 296 -18.67 4.44 -1.08
CA LEU A 296 -18.35 3.91 0.25
C LEU A 296 -17.76 2.50 0.19
N SER A 297 -18.23 1.65 -0.72
CA SER A 297 -17.66 0.30 -0.94
C SER A 297 -16.20 0.36 -1.42
N MET A 298 -15.91 1.25 -2.38
CA MET A 298 -14.55 1.46 -2.88
C MET A 298 -13.63 2.07 -1.81
N LEU A 299 -14.16 2.98 -0.98
CA LEU A 299 -13.41 3.54 0.14
C LEU A 299 -13.08 2.48 1.20
N LYS A 300 -14.00 1.54 1.47
CA LYS A 300 -13.77 0.38 2.34
C LYS A 300 -12.66 -0.51 1.80
N GLU A 301 -12.63 -0.72 0.48
CA GLU A 301 -11.55 -1.46 -0.19
C GLU A 301 -10.20 -0.73 -0.04
N LEU A 302 -10.15 0.58 -0.33
CA LEU A 302 -8.94 1.39 -0.16
C LEU A 302 -8.41 1.35 1.28
N PHE A 303 -9.31 1.37 2.28
CA PHE A 303 -8.96 1.24 3.68
C PHE A 303 -8.26 -0.10 3.97
N ARG A 304 -8.72 -1.22 3.38
CA ARG A 304 -8.07 -2.53 3.54
C ARG A 304 -6.64 -2.52 2.99
N TYR A 305 -6.45 -1.94 1.81
CA TYR A 305 -5.10 -1.78 1.23
C TYR A 305 -4.20 -0.95 2.15
N LYS A 306 -4.70 0.17 2.69
CA LYS A 306 -3.96 0.98 3.66
C LYS A 306 -3.53 0.15 4.87
N VAL A 307 -4.47 -0.52 5.53
CA VAL A 307 -4.20 -1.29 6.75
C VAL A 307 -3.16 -2.39 6.51
N LEU A 308 -3.26 -3.10 5.39
CA LEU A 308 -2.37 -4.24 5.09
C LEU A 308 -0.97 -3.82 4.62
N PHE A 309 -0.85 -2.70 3.91
CA PHE A 309 0.39 -2.37 3.18
C PHE A 309 1.04 -1.04 3.58
N LYS A 310 0.47 -0.26 4.51
CA LYS A 310 1.00 1.07 4.92
C LYS A 310 2.48 1.09 5.32
N GLU A 311 2.99 -0.01 5.89
CA GLU A 311 4.40 -0.10 6.32
C GLU A 311 5.36 -0.20 5.12
N ASN A 312 4.86 -0.72 3.99
CA ASN A 312 5.66 -0.96 2.80
C ASN A 312 5.49 0.11 1.72
N ILE A 313 4.40 0.90 1.77
CA ILE A 313 4.04 1.90 0.74
C ILE A 313 3.46 3.14 1.43
N GLN A 314 4.25 4.21 1.50
CA GLN A 314 3.86 5.44 2.23
C GLN A 314 2.79 6.25 1.48
N GLU A 315 2.77 6.16 0.15
CA GLU A 315 1.85 6.84 -0.76
C GLU A 315 0.38 6.50 -0.46
N PHE A 316 0.12 5.34 0.16
CA PHE A 316 -1.22 4.90 0.54
C PHE A 316 -1.89 5.84 1.53
N ASN A 317 -1.11 6.47 2.42
CA ASN A 317 -1.64 7.47 3.34
C ASN A 317 -2.18 8.69 2.59
N HIS A 318 -1.51 9.10 1.52
CA HIS A 318 -1.94 10.22 0.69
C HIS A 318 -3.24 9.89 -0.04
N PHE A 319 -3.29 8.75 -0.76
CA PHE A 319 -4.50 8.31 -1.47
C PHE A 319 -5.70 8.19 -0.54
N PHE A 320 -5.50 7.58 0.63
CA PHE A 320 -6.55 7.43 1.61
C PHE A 320 -7.02 8.77 2.18
N SER A 321 -6.11 9.68 2.50
CA SER A 321 -6.45 11.00 3.03
C SER A 321 -7.30 11.80 2.05
N THR A 322 -6.95 11.76 0.77
CA THR A 322 -7.74 12.40 -0.31
C THR A 322 -9.16 11.85 -0.36
N ALA A 323 -9.32 10.53 -0.43
CA ALA A 323 -10.64 9.90 -0.49
C ALA A 323 -11.46 10.12 0.80
N ARG A 324 -10.81 10.07 1.97
CA ARG A 324 -11.42 10.36 3.28
C ARG A 324 -11.93 11.80 3.34
N ASN A 325 -11.15 12.77 2.88
CA ASN A 325 -11.56 14.19 2.91
C ASN A 325 -12.84 14.42 2.10
N THR A 326 -12.98 13.75 0.95
CA THR A 326 -14.21 13.79 0.15
C THR A 326 -15.40 13.18 0.90
N LEU A 327 -15.21 12.04 1.59
CA LEU A 327 -16.24 11.49 2.48
C LEU A 327 -16.64 12.47 3.58
N VAL A 328 -15.67 13.08 4.28
CA VAL A 328 -15.95 14.03 5.37
C VAL A 328 -16.73 15.24 4.86
N SER A 329 -16.37 15.76 3.68
CA SER A 329 -17.09 16.86 3.04
C SER A 329 -18.54 16.50 2.74
N ASN A 330 -18.78 15.34 2.11
CA ASN A 330 -20.12 14.84 1.83
C ASN A 330 -20.91 14.58 3.11
N LEU A 331 -20.31 13.95 4.12
CA LEU A 331 -20.94 13.73 5.42
C LEU A 331 -21.40 15.05 6.06
N ASN A 332 -20.54 16.07 6.06
CA ASN A 332 -20.89 17.37 6.61
C ASN A 332 -22.05 18.02 5.86
N LYS A 333 -22.02 17.98 4.52
CA LYS A 333 -23.09 18.49 3.67
C LYS A 333 -24.42 17.80 3.99
N TYR A 334 -24.48 16.48 3.90
CA TYR A 334 -25.70 15.70 4.11
C TYR A 334 -26.24 15.86 5.54
N TYR A 335 -25.36 15.85 6.54
CA TYR A 335 -25.76 16.10 7.92
C TYR A 335 -26.42 17.48 8.09
N ASN A 336 -25.78 18.53 7.59
CA ASN A 336 -26.31 19.89 7.71
C ASN A 336 -27.64 20.04 6.97
N ASP A 337 -27.75 19.48 5.76
CA ASP A 337 -28.98 19.45 4.96
C ASP A 337 -30.13 18.79 5.72
N ILE A 338 -29.88 17.67 6.42
CA ILE A 338 -30.89 17.03 7.25
C ILE A 338 -31.31 17.95 8.41
N ILE A 339 -30.35 18.51 9.15
CA ILE A 339 -30.63 19.32 10.35
C ILE A 339 -31.47 20.55 10.00
N THR A 340 -31.15 21.27 8.92
CA THR A 340 -31.92 22.45 8.49
C THR A 340 -33.28 22.08 7.92
N SER A 341 -33.40 20.95 7.23
CA SER A 341 -34.64 20.57 6.54
C SER A 341 -35.67 19.90 7.45
N ILE A 342 -35.24 19.27 8.54
CA ILE A 342 -36.16 18.80 9.59
C ILE A 342 -36.95 19.99 10.18
N ASP A 343 -36.31 21.16 10.31
CA ASP A 343 -36.97 22.35 10.82
C ASP A 343 -37.93 22.97 9.79
N SER A 344 -37.66 22.90 8.49
CA SER A 344 -38.62 23.39 7.48
C SER A 344 -39.85 22.49 7.36
N LEU A 345 -39.67 21.16 7.44
CA LEU A 345 -40.77 20.18 7.52
C LEU A 345 -41.66 20.36 8.75
N PHE A 346 -41.19 21.11 9.75
CA PHE A 346 -41.95 21.43 10.95
C PHE A 346 -43.01 22.52 10.72
N CYS A 347 -42.83 23.38 9.72
CA CYS A 347 -43.58 24.62 9.56
C CYS A 347 -44.70 24.54 8.50
N ASP A 348 -44.53 23.78 7.42
CA ASP A 348 -45.50 23.69 6.32
C ASP A 348 -45.99 22.26 6.05
N SER A 349 -47.10 22.12 5.30
CA SER A 349 -47.64 20.82 4.88
C SER A 349 -46.56 20.02 4.14
N VAL A 350 -46.20 18.86 4.70
CA VAL A 350 -45.17 17.95 4.17
C VAL A 350 -45.44 17.65 2.69
N ASP A 351 -44.64 18.20 1.78
CA ASP A 351 -44.72 17.86 0.37
C ASP A 351 -44.03 16.50 0.09
N ALA A 352 -44.48 15.81 -0.96
CA ALA A 352 -43.94 14.50 -1.31
C ALA A 352 -42.45 14.56 -1.72
N ASN A 353 -42.01 15.70 -2.26
CA ASN A 353 -40.65 15.91 -2.73
C ASN A 353 -39.65 16.09 -1.58
N GLY A 354 -39.99 16.89 -0.55
CA GLY A 354 -39.16 17.06 0.65
C GLY A 354 -39.00 15.74 1.41
N THR A 355 -40.06 14.94 1.50
CA THR A 355 -39.99 13.60 2.11
C THR A 355 -39.05 12.66 1.33
N LYS A 356 -39.13 12.65 -0.01
CA LYS A 356 -38.28 11.82 -0.87
C LYS A 356 -36.80 12.20 -0.77
N TRP A 357 -36.50 13.49 -0.70
CA TRP A 357 -35.14 13.98 -0.54
C TRP A 357 -34.57 13.61 0.84
N MET A 358 -35.35 13.76 1.91
CA MET A 358 -34.95 13.34 3.26
C MET A 358 -34.69 11.84 3.39
N VAL A 359 -35.46 11.02 2.66
CA VAL A 359 -35.19 9.58 2.55
C VAL A 359 -33.79 9.31 1.97
N LYS A 360 -33.40 10.02 0.90
CA LYS A 360 -32.06 9.88 0.30
C LYS A 360 -30.96 10.28 1.29
N LEU A 361 -31.14 11.39 2.00
CA LEU A 361 -30.13 11.87 2.96
C LEU A 361 -29.95 10.89 4.14
N LEU A 362 -31.06 10.40 4.71
CA LEU A 362 -31.01 9.40 5.77
C LEU A 362 -30.42 8.07 5.29
N ASP A 363 -30.69 7.68 4.03
CA ASP A 363 -30.10 6.47 3.46
C ASP A 363 -28.56 6.55 3.44
N PHE A 364 -28.01 7.68 3.00
CA PHE A 364 -26.57 7.91 3.06
C PHE A 364 -26.02 7.81 4.49
N MET A 365 -26.67 8.44 5.48
CA MET A 365 -26.26 8.35 6.89
C MET A 365 -26.28 6.91 7.40
N LEU A 366 -27.28 6.11 7.00
CA LEU A 366 -27.37 4.70 7.33
C LEU A 366 -26.22 3.88 6.73
N GLN A 367 -25.84 4.16 5.48
CA GLN A 367 -24.70 3.53 4.83
C GLN A 367 -23.38 3.87 5.55
N CYS A 368 -23.21 5.11 6.03
CA CYS A 368 -22.03 5.47 6.84
C CYS A 368 -21.98 4.73 8.20
N ILE A 369 -23.14 4.55 8.85
CA ILE A 369 -23.23 3.76 10.10
C ILE A 369 -22.87 2.29 9.83
N GLU A 370 -23.34 1.73 8.71
CA GLU A 370 -23.02 0.36 8.31
C GLU A 370 -21.53 0.20 7.98
N LEU A 371 -20.94 1.18 7.29
CA LEU A 371 -19.49 1.23 7.07
C LEU A 371 -18.70 1.26 8.39
N LYS A 372 -19.16 2.01 9.41
CA LYS A 372 -18.52 2.02 10.74
C LYS A 372 -18.48 0.62 11.34
N LYS A 373 -19.62 -0.08 11.34
CA LYS A 373 -19.76 -1.45 11.85
C LYS A 373 -18.81 -2.39 11.12
N ASP A 374 -18.85 -2.36 9.79
CA ASP A 374 -18.03 -3.24 8.96
C ASP A 374 -16.54 -3.07 9.23
N VAL A 375 -16.07 -1.84 9.43
CA VAL A 375 -14.67 -1.53 9.75
C VAL A 375 -14.28 -1.98 11.15
N SER A 376 -15.18 -1.86 12.12
CA SER A 376 -14.93 -2.35 13.48
C SER A 376 -14.80 -3.87 13.56
N GLU A 377 -15.44 -4.59 12.62
CA GLU A 377 -15.42 -6.06 12.55
C GLU A 377 -14.26 -6.61 11.69
N MET A 378 -13.46 -5.75 11.04
CA MET A 378 -12.31 -6.18 10.25
C MET A 378 -11.19 -6.76 11.12
N LYS A 379 -10.70 -7.94 10.75
CA LYS A 379 -9.63 -8.65 11.47
C LYS A 379 -8.30 -7.89 11.45
N GLU A 380 -8.07 -7.12 10.38
CA GLU A 380 -6.81 -6.43 10.13
C GLU A 380 -6.67 -5.14 10.97
N ASN A 381 -7.74 -4.70 11.64
CA ASN A 381 -7.85 -3.37 12.23
C ASN A 381 -7.12 -3.24 13.59
N LYS A 382 -5.79 -3.16 13.57
CA LYS A 382 -4.96 -2.87 14.76
C LYS A 382 -4.98 -1.38 15.15
N ASP A 383 -5.21 -0.49 14.18
CA ASP A 383 -5.31 0.96 14.40
C ASP A 383 -6.78 1.39 14.42
N LYS A 384 -7.32 1.64 15.60
CA LYS A 384 -8.69 2.10 15.74
C LYS A 384 -8.87 3.50 15.15
N GLU A 385 -9.90 3.64 14.32
CA GLU A 385 -10.60 4.88 13.94
C GLU A 385 -9.85 5.89 13.05
N GLU A 386 -9.68 5.57 11.76
CA GLU A 386 -9.33 6.60 10.75
C GLU A 386 -10.29 6.71 9.57
N LEU A 387 -11.26 5.81 9.37
CA LEU A 387 -12.12 5.89 8.18
C LEU A 387 -13.14 7.02 8.26
N LEU A 388 -13.85 7.09 9.38
CA LEU A 388 -14.83 8.14 9.63
C LEU A 388 -14.17 9.30 10.40
N PRO A 389 -14.73 10.52 10.34
CA PRO A 389 -14.21 11.63 11.15
C PRO A 389 -14.49 11.39 12.63
N ASP A 390 -13.63 11.91 13.49
CA ASP A 390 -13.67 11.66 14.94
C ASP A 390 -15.01 12.13 15.57
N ASN A 391 -15.58 13.20 15.03
CA ASN A 391 -16.89 13.73 15.43
C ASN A 391 -18.10 13.00 14.81
N PHE A 392 -17.90 11.86 14.14
CA PHE A 392 -19.00 11.12 13.50
C PHE A 392 -20.07 10.71 14.50
N ASN A 393 -19.68 10.14 15.64
CA ASN A 393 -20.64 9.70 16.67
C ASN A 393 -21.44 10.89 17.22
N ASP A 394 -20.79 12.05 17.42
CA ASP A 394 -21.46 13.27 17.88
C ASP A 394 -22.49 13.77 16.86
N LYS A 395 -22.18 13.68 15.56
CA LYS A 395 -23.15 13.99 14.49
C LYS A 395 -24.33 13.02 14.51
N ILE A 396 -24.11 11.72 14.67
CA ILE A 396 -25.22 10.76 14.78
C ILE A 396 -26.07 11.04 16.02
N LYS A 397 -25.46 11.44 17.14
CA LYS A 397 -26.17 11.84 18.36
C LYS A 397 -27.00 13.11 18.15
N GLY A 398 -26.45 14.13 17.48
CA GLY A 398 -27.17 15.35 17.11
C GLY A 398 -28.36 15.06 16.18
N LEU A 399 -28.16 14.22 15.18
CA LEU A 399 -29.23 13.76 14.28
C LEU A 399 -30.33 12.99 15.03
N ASN A 400 -29.95 12.09 15.95
CA ASN A 400 -30.87 11.37 16.81
C ASN A 400 -31.74 12.33 17.64
N ALA A 401 -31.11 13.28 18.34
CA ALA A 401 -31.84 14.26 19.15
C ALA A 401 -32.82 15.09 18.30
N LYS A 402 -32.39 15.49 17.09
CA LYS A 402 -33.23 16.26 16.17
C LYS A 402 -34.44 15.46 15.67
N LEU A 403 -34.23 14.20 15.29
CA LEU A 403 -35.31 13.29 14.88
C LEU A 403 -36.30 13.03 16.04
N ILE A 404 -35.79 12.78 17.26
CA ILE A 404 -36.63 12.60 18.45
C ILE A 404 -37.50 13.84 18.69
N SER A 405 -36.88 15.03 18.68
CA SER A 405 -37.61 16.30 18.86
C SER A 405 -38.69 16.50 17.79
N PHE A 406 -38.37 16.19 16.53
CA PHE A 406 -39.32 16.28 15.43
C PHE A 406 -40.53 15.37 15.63
N PHE A 407 -40.32 14.08 15.92
CA PHE A 407 -41.42 13.13 16.13
C PHE A 407 -42.21 13.42 17.41
N PHE A 408 -41.56 13.86 18.50
CA PHE A 408 -42.25 14.26 19.72
C PHE A 408 -43.16 15.47 19.47
N SER A 409 -42.66 16.48 18.76
CA SER A 409 -43.49 17.65 18.48
C SER A 409 -44.57 17.38 17.44
N LEU A 410 -44.34 16.50 16.46
CA LEU A 410 -45.42 15.99 15.60
C LEU A 410 -46.50 15.29 16.41
N TYR A 411 -46.11 14.47 17.39
CA TYR A 411 -47.05 13.80 18.29
C TYR A 411 -47.88 14.82 19.09
N GLU A 412 -47.26 15.83 19.71
CA GLU A 412 -47.98 16.87 20.46
C GLU A 412 -48.88 17.75 19.58
N LYS A 413 -48.46 18.10 18.35
CA LYS A 413 -49.34 18.79 17.38
C LYS A 413 -50.53 17.92 16.98
N ARG A 414 -50.30 16.64 16.68
CA ARG A 414 -51.33 15.68 16.27
C ARG A 414 -52.31 15.36 17.41
N LYS A 415 -51.85 15.32 18.66
CA LYS A 415 -52.67 15.23 19.87
C LYS A 415 -53.68 16.38 19.96
N LYS A 416 -53.29 17.60 19.52
CA LYS A 416 -54.18 18.77 19.44
C LYS A 416 -55.10 18.75 18.20
N MET A 417 -54.65 18.16 17.09
CA MET A 417 -55.34 18.11 15.78
C MET A 417 -56.20 16.86 15.53
N PHE A 418 -56.56 16.09 16.56
CA PHE A 418 -57.35 14.86 16.39
C PHE A 418 -58.72 15.07 15.70
N GLN A 419 -59.16 16.32 15.50
CA GLN A 419 -60.34 16.71 14.73
C GLN A 419 -60.23 16.52 13.20
N ASP A 420 -59.04 16.50 12.60
CA ASP A 420 -58.88 16.61 11.13
C ASP A 420 -58.10 15.48 10.43
N MET A 421 -57.87 14.33 11.09
CA MET A 421 -56.94 13.34 10.54
C MET A 421 -57.53 12.45 9.44
N ASN A 422 -57.40 12.86 8.18
CA ASN A 422 -57.32 11.88 7.10
C ASN A 422 -56.05 11.00 7.24
N SER A 423 -56.21 9.74 6.87
CA SER A 423 -55.30 8.59 6.97
C SER A 423 -53.93 8.78 6.30
N ALA A 424 -53.01 9.55 6.92
CA ALA A 424 -51.65 9.70 6.43
C ALA A 424 -50.60 9.00 7.30
N ASN A 425 -50.04 7.93 6.71
CA ASN A 425 -48.67 7.42 6.88
C ASN A 425 -48.35 6.50 8.07
N GLU A 426 -48.89 5.28 8.06
CA GLU A 426 -48.25 4.16 8.77
C GLU A 426 -47.05 3.56 8.02
N GLU A 427 -46.86 3.88 6.73
CA GLU A 427 -45.88 3.20 5.86
C GLU A 427 -45.07 4.13 4.96
N SER A 428 -44.83 5.39 5.34
CA SER A 428 -43.95 6.23 4.51
C SER A 428 -42.52 5.69 4.52
N ALA A 429 -41.85 5.71 3.35
CA ALA A 429 -40.44 5.31 3.23
C ALA A 429 -39.53 6.05 4.22
N PHE A 430 -39.86 7.31 4.52
CA PHE A 430 -39.18 8.12 5.53
C PHE A 430 -39.27 7.50 6.93
N PHE A 431 -40.47 7.12 7.38
CA PHE A 431 -40.66 6.50 8.68
C PHE A 431 -39.91 5.16 8.81
N GLN A 432 -39.86 4.36 7.74
CA GLN A 432 -39.08 3.12 7.73
C GLN A 432 -37.56 3.37 7.82
N LYS A 433 -37.05 4.42 7.16
CA LYS A 433 -35.64 4.83 7.30
C LYS A 433 -35.32 5.31 8.70
N VAL A 434 -36.19 6.11 9.32
CA VAL A 434 -36.02 6.54 10.72
C VAL A 434 -36.05 5.34 11.67
N LYS A 435 -36.97 4.39 11.51
CA LYS A 435 -36.97 3.14 12.30
C LYS A 435 -35.67 2.37 12.15
N THR A 436 -35.15 2.26 10.92
CA THR A 436 -33.87 1.59 10.65
C THR A 436 -32.72 2.33 11.33
N PHE A 437 -32.72 3.67 11.28
CA PHE A 437 -31.74 4.51 11.97
C PHE A 437 -31.77 4.30 13.49
N MET A 438 -32.96 4.32 14.10
CA MET A 438 -33.12 4.09 15.54
C MET A 438 -32.60 2.72 15.99
N LYS A 439 -32.67 1.70 15.13
CA LYS A 439 -32.08 0.39 15.40
C LYS A 439 -30.56 0.38 15.23
N ARG A 440 -30.05 0.99 14.15
CA ARG A 440 -28.62 0.91 13.78
C ARG A 440 -27.73 1.91 14.52
N LYS A 441 -28.27 2.99 15.09
CA LYS A 441 -27.49 3.97 15.88
C LYS A 441 -26.77 3.35 17.08
N ALA A 442 -27.18 2.16 17.54
CA ALA A 442 -26.48 1.41 18.56
C ALA A 442 -25.02 1.10 18.17
N TYR A 443 -24.71 0.96 16.88
CA TYR A 443 -23.33 0.82 16.38
C TYR A 443 -22.46 2.07 16.62
N CYS A 444 -23.08 3.20 16.98
CA CYS A 444 -22.42 4.43 17.38
C CYS A 444 -22.48 4.66 18.91
N ASN A 445 -22.74 3.61 19.70
CA ASN A 445 -22.88 3.65 21.16
C ASN A 445 -24.01 4.57 21.67
N ILE A 446 -25.09 4.72 20.88
CA ILE A 446 -26.26 5.52 21.27
C ILE A 446 -27.38 4.57 21.69
N SER A 447 -27.70 4.52 23.00
CA SER A 447 -28.71 3.60 23.56
C SER A 447 -30.08 4.21 23.83
N GLU A 448 -30.28 5.51 23.60
CA GLU A 448 -31.56 6.18 23.88
C GLU A 448 -32.71 5.50 23.12
N GLU A 449 -33.59 4.79 23.81
CA GLU A 449 -34.76 4.19 23.18
C GLU A 449 -35.89 5.22 23.09
N MET A 450 -36.24 5.61 21.86
CA MET A 450 -37.50 6.28 21.60
C MET A 450 -38.48 5.27 21.02
N LYS A 451 -39.58 5.03 21.71
CA LYS A 451 -40.71 4.29 21.14
C LYS A 451 -41.42 5.20 20.13
N LEU A 452 -41.08 5.05 18.86
CA LEU A 452 -41.82 5.67 17.76
C LEU A 452 -43.20 5.02 17.65
N LEU A 453 -44.22 5.68 18.20
CA LEU A 453 -45.59 5.18 18.15
C LEU A 453 -46.12 5.22 16.71
N THR A 454 -46.65 4.11 16.23
CA THR A 454 -47.39 4.09 14.96
C THR A 454 -48.77 4.74 15.14
N TYR A 455 -49.40 5.13 14.03
CA TYR A 455 -50.75 5.66 14.08
C TYR A 455 -51.74 4.65 14.69
N SER A 456 -51.60 3.36 14.38
CA SER A 456 -52.35 2.26 14.98
C SER A 456 -52.14 2.14 16.49
N GLU A 457 -50.91 2.36 16.99
CA GLU A 457 -50.64 2.37 18.43
C GLU A 457 -51.29 3.58 19.11
N ILE A 458 -51.24 4.76 18.50
CA ILE A 458 -51.92 5.97 19.00
C ILE A 458 -53.44 5.77 18.97
N LYS A 459 -53.97 5.24 17.86
CA LYS A 459 -55.39 4.92 17.71
C LYS A 459 -55.84 3.92 18.77
N ARG A 460 -55.04 2.88 19.05
CA ARG A 460 -55.34 1.88 20.09
C ARG A 460 -55.35 2.50 21.49
N ASP A 461 -54.36 3.32 21.83
CA ASP A 461 -54.32 4.00 23.14
C ASP A 461 -55.50 4.96 23.30
N PHE A 462 -55.79 5.77 22.28
CA PHE A 462 -56.97 6.64 22.26
C PHE A 462 -58.28 5.85 22.48
N ASN A 463 -58.48 4.75 21.76
CA ASN A 463 -59.66 3.89 21.93
C ASN A 463 -59.71 3.24 23.34
N SER A 464 -58.56 2.90 23.93
CA SER A 464 -58.50 2.39 25.31
C SER A 464 -58.88 3.44 26.35
N GLN A 465 -58.39 4.68 26.20
CA GLN A 465 -58.76 5.78 27.09
C GLN A 465 -60.23 6.16 26.94
N LEU A 466 -60.74 6.15 25.70
CA LEU A 466 -62.15 6.39 25.42
C LEU A 466 -63.03 5.32 26.08
N GLN A 467 -62.64 4.04 25.99
CA GLN A 467 -63.33 2.95 26.68
C GLN A 467 -63.36 3.14 28.20
N LYS A 468 -62.23 3.51 28.81
CA LYS A 468 -62.16 3.82 30.25
C LYS A 468 -63.09 4.98 30.63
N LEU A 469 -63.16 6.02 29.80
CA LEU A 469 -64.08 7.14 30.03
C LEU A 469 -65.54 6.68 29.99
N LEU A 470 -65.92 5.82 29.05
CA LEU A 470 -67.28 5.26 28.98
C LEU A 470 -67.61 4.40 30.20
N GLU A 471 -66.68 3.53 30.61
CA GLU A 471 -66.84 2.72 31.82
C GLU A 471 -66.98 3.61 33.06
N LEU A 472 -66.22 4.70 33.16
CA LEU A 472 -66.37 5.68 34.24
C LEU A 472 -67.75 6.33 34.23
N ILE A 473 -68.28 6.74 33.07
CA ILE A 473 -69.63 7.34 32.98
C ILE A 473 -70.70 6.35 33.46
N VAL A 474 -70.62 5.09 33.01
CA VAL A 474 -71.60 4.06 33.36
C VAL A 474 -71.48 3.61 34.82
N ASN A 475 -70.26 3.44 35.33
CA ASN A 475 -70.03 2.98 36.70
C ASN A 475 -70.28 4.09 37.74
N GLU A 476 -70.13 5.37 37.38
CA GLU A 476 -70.44 6.47 38.29
C GLU A 476 -71.94 6.52 38.63
N SER A 477 -72.85 6.01 37.78
CA SER A 477 -74.32 6.02 37.99
C SER A 477 -74.91 7.43 38.24
N ILE A 478 -76.23 7.59 38.07
CA ILE A 478 -76.94 8.86 38.33
C ILE A 478 -77.03 9.12 39.84
N ILE A 479 -77.30 8.07 40.62
CA ILE A 479 -77.35 8.12 42.08
C ILE A 479 -76.08 7.48 42.64
N ASN A 480 -75.21 8.29 43.23
CA ASN A 480 -73.93 7.86 43.75
C ASN A 480 -73.50 8.69 44.96
N ASN A 481 -72.36 8.32 45.55
CA ASN A 481 -71.83 8.98 46.74
C ASN A 481 -71.65 10.50 46.58
N LYS A 482 -71.42 11.03 45.37
CA LYS A 482 -71.30 12.48 45.10
C LYS A 482 -72.68 13.13 45.03
N THR A 483 -73.64 12.48 44.38
CA THR A 483 -75.00 13.04 44.22
C THR A 483 -75.83 12.95 45.51
N MET A 484 -75.44 12.08 46.45
CA MET A 484 -76.06 11.97 47.78
C MET A 484 -75.64 13.04 48.79
N VAL A 485 -74.57 13.84 48.55
CA VAL A 485 -74.00 14.73 49.58
C VAL A 485 -74.81 16.01 49.78
N ASN A 486 -74.90 16.84 48.74
CA ASN A 486 -75.59 18.14 48.76
C ASN A 486 -75.80 18.66 47.32
N ASP A 487 -76.55 19.76 47.18
CA ASP A 487 -76.84 20.38 45.88
C ASP A 487 -75.57 20.84 45.13
N THR A 488 -74.52 21.28 45.82
CA THR A 488 -73.28 21.77 45.19
C THR A 488 -72.49 20.63 44.53
N GLU A 489 -72.39 19.48 45.19
CA GLU A 489 -71.75 18.30 44.59
C GLU A 489 -72.59 17.70 43.46
N ARG A 490 -73.93 17.75 43.56
CA ARG A 490 -74.84 17.38 42.46
C ARG A 490 -74.64 18.28 41.24
N ASP A 491 -74.66 19.60 41.43
CA ASP A 491 -74.43 20.58 40.36
C ASP A 491 -73.10 20.31 39.64
N ARG A 492 -72.02 20.15 40.42
CA ARG A 492 -70.69 19.85 39.89
C ARG A 492 -70.68 18.52 39.12
N PHE A 493 -71.31 17.47 39.66
CA PHE A 493 -71.36 16.16 39.02
C PHE A 493 -72.07 16.24 37.66
N PHE A 494 -73.29 16.78 37.59
CA PHE A 494 -74.07 16.82 36.35
C PHE A 494 -73.45 17.76 35.31
N LYS A 495 -72.81 18.86 35.73
CA LYS A 495 -72.01 19.70 34.82
C LYS A 495 -70.88 18.91 34.16
N HIS A 496 -70.13 18.12 34.92
CA HIS A 496 -69.06 17.28 34.37
C HIS A 496 -69.61 16.14 33.51
N LEU A 497 -70.72 15.52 33.92
CA LEU A 497 -71.38 14.47 33.14
C LEU A 497 -71.82 14.99 31.77
N LYS A 498 -72.42 16.18 31.72
CA LYS A 498 -72.78 16.85 30.46
C LYS A 498 -71.57 17.04 29.55
N ALA A 499 -70.48 17.59 30.08
CA ALA A 499 -69.25 17.78 29.31
C ALA A 499 -68.66 16.46 28.77
N LYS A 500 -68.66 15.40 29.58
CA LYS A 500 -68.23 14.05 29.15
C LYS A 500 -69.13 13.48 28.05
N LEU A 501 -70.46 13.60 28.19
CA LEU A 501 -71.42 13.12 27.20
C LEU A 501 -71.34 13.89 25.87
N ASP A 502 -71.16 15.21 25.92
CA ASP A 502 -70.98 16.03 24.72
C ASP A 502 -69.68 15.67 23.99
N PHE A 503 -68.59 15.42 24.75
CA PHE A 503 -67.33 14.91 24.18
C PHE A 503 -67.53 13.55 23.51
N VAL A 504 -68.18 12.59 24.17
CA VAL A 504 -68.47 11.25 23.59
C VAL A 504 -69.31 11.38 22.31
N LYS A 505 -70.31 12.27 22.30
CA LYS A 505 -71.15 12.54 21.12
C LYS A 505 -70.32 13.09 19.96
N GLN A 506 -69.42 14.04 20.21
CA GLN A 506 -68.52 14.57 19.18
C GLN A 506 -67.59 13.48 18.63
N ILE A 507 -66.95 12.69 19.49
CA ILE A 507 -66.04 11.61 19.08
C ILE A 507 -66.76 10.49 18.33
N SER A 508 -68.03 10.22 18.64
CA SER A 508 -68.83 9.21 17.92
C SER A 508 -69.03 9.52 16.43
N GLN A 509 -68.80 10.76 16.01
CA GLN A 509 -68.88 11.17 14.60
C GLN A 509 -67.61 10.79 13.81
N TRP A 510 -66.53 10.36 14.48
CA TRP A 510 -65.22 10.07 13.88
C TRP A 510 -65.07 8.59 13.50
N ASN A 511 -65.94 8.10 12.61
CA ASN A 511 -66.07 6.68 12.24
C ASN A 511 -64.77 6.02 11.71
N SER A 512 -63.83 6.79 11.16
CA SER A 512 -62.53 6.31 10.66
C SER A 512 -61.49 6.03 11.77
N HIS A 513 -61.68 6.62 12.96
CA HIS A 513 -60.65 6.66 14.01
C HIS A 513 -61.06 5.93 15.29
N VAL A 514 -62.36 5.69 15.46
CA VAL A 514 -62.90 4.94 16.58
C VAL A 514 -63.29 3.54 16.13
N THR A 515 -62.80 2.51 16.83
CA THR A 515 -63.01 1.12 16.44
C THR A 515 -64.36 0.57 16.95
N ASN A 516 -64.88 1.12 18.05
CA ASN A 516 -66.08 0.64 18.75
C ASN A 516 -67.19 1.70 18.83
N VAL A 517 -67.60 2.27 17.69
CA VAL A 517 -68.68 3.27 17.62
C VAL A 517 -69.98 2.76 18.26
N GLU A 518 -70.26 1.46 18.15
CA GLU A 518 -71.43 0.84 18.80
C GLU A 518 -71.37 0.90 20.33
N THR A 519 -70.17 0.80 20.92
CA THR A 519 -69.99 0.92 22.37
C THR A 519 -70.17 2.37 22.84
N LEU A 520 -69.77 3.34 22.02
CA LEU A 520 -70.05 4.76 22.28
C LEU A 520 -71.55 5.05 22.31
N LYS A 521 -72.34 4.43 21.41
CA LYS A 521 -73.80 4.58 21.37
C LYS A 521 -74.51 3.90 22.56
N LYS A 522 -74.00 2.75 23.01
CA LYS A 522 -74.54 2.02 24.17
C LYS A 522 -74.42 2.77 25.49
N CYS A 523 -73.48 3.69 25.65
CA CYS A 523 -73.28 4.44 26.89
C CYS A 523 -74.47 5.40 27.18
N PRO A 524 -74.88 6.27 26.23
CA PRO A 524 -76.13 7.01 26.36
C PRO A 524 -77.35 6.12 26.61
N ASP A 525 -77.49 5.00 25.88
CA ASP A 525 -78.64 4.10 26.04
C ASP A 525 -78.73 3.49 27.46
N LYS A 526 -77.59 3.14 28.05
CA LYS A 526 -77.54 2.63 29.44
C LYS A 526 -77.96 3.68 30.45
N LEU A 527 -77.45 4.91 30.28
CA LEU A 527 -77.77 6.02 31.17
C LEU A 527 -79.24 6.42 31.03
N GLU A 528 -79.78 6.42 29.81
CA GLU A 528 -81.21 6.64 29.55
C GLU A 528 -82.10 5.58 30.23
N LYS A 529 -81.74 4.30 30.13
CA LYS A 529 -82.43 3.22 30.87
C LYS A 529 -82.34 3.41 32.38
N GLU A 530 -81.22 3.90 32.88
CA GLU A 530 -81.07 4.20 34.30
C GLU A 530 -82.02 5.33 34.73
N ILE A 531 -82.13 6.41 33.95
CA ILE A 531 -83.10 7.51 34.16
C ILE A 531 -84.52 6.95 34.20
N GLN A 532 -84.90 6.11 33.23
CA GLN A 532 -86.23 5.48 33.18
C GLN A 532 -86.48 4.57 34.38
N ASN A 533 -85.45 3.92 34.91
CA ASN A 533 -85.54 3.05 36.07
C ASN A 533 -85.62 3.79 37.42
N LEU A 534 -85.30 5.08 37.46
CA LEU A 534 -85.41 5.87 38.69
C LEU A 534 -86.86 5.99 39.16
N VAL A 535 -87.82 6.07 38.23
CA VAL A 535 -89.25 6.23 38.53
C VAL A 535 -90.00 4.90 38.57
N THR A 536 -89.60 3.88 37.80
CA THR A 536 -90.27 2.55 37.86
C THR A 536 -90.09 1.82 39.20
N LYS A 537 -89.13 2.24 40.04
CA LYS A 537 -89.00 1.77 41.42
C LYS A 537 -90.03 2.37 42.38
N ILE A 538 -90.79 3.38 41.96
CA ILE A 538 -91.80 4.05 42.78
C ILE A 538 -93.13 3.29 42.63
N ASN A 539 -93.28 2.16 43.33
CA ASN A 539 -94.53 1.39 43.37
C ASN A 539 -95.24 1.53 44.72
N LEU A 540 -96.29 2.35 44.75
CA LEU A 540 -97.54 2.38 45.55
C LEU A 540 -97.60 1.97 47.05
N THR A 541 -96.48 1.77 47.75
CA THR A 541 -96.44 1.76 49.23
C THR A 541 -95.23 2.56 49.70
N TRP A 542 -95.46 3.61 50.48
CA TRP A 542 -94.45 4.61 50.83
C TRP A 542 -93.92 4.39 52.25
N THR A 543 -92.64 4.07 52.37
CA THR A 543 -91.83 4.10 53.60
C THR A 543 -90.95 5.36 53.63
N ALA A 544 -90.47 5.77 54.81
CA ALA A 544 -89.62 6.96 54.94
C ALA A 544 -88.32 6.89 54.09
N ALA A 545 -87.72 5.70 53.98
CA ALA A 545 -86.54 5.48 53.15
C ALA A 545 -86.84 5.63 51.63
N GLU A 546 -88.06 5.29 51.20
CA GLU A 546 -88.50 5.50 49.83
C GLU A 546 -88.75 6.98 49.55
N CYS A 547 -89.28 7.76 50.50
CA CYS A 547 -89.41 9.22 50.37
C CYS A 547 -88.06 9.92 50.18
N ASP A 548 -87.03 9.54 50.95
CA ASP A 548 -85.69 10.11 50.82
C ASP A 548 -85.06 9.76 49.46
N TYR A 549 -85.27 8.54 48.99
CA TYR A 549 -84.82 8.11 47.67
C TYR A 549 -85.56 8.84 46.53
N ILE A 550 -86.86 9.08 46.67
CA ILE A 550 -87.67 9.83 45.69
C ILE A 550 -87.20 11.28 45.64
N ASN A 551 -87.02 11.94 46.78
CA ASN A 551 -86.50 13.31 46.86
C ASN A 551 -85.12 13.45 46.22
N LEU A 552 -84.23 12.47 46.47
CA LEU A 552 -82.91 12.42 45.85
C LEU A 552 -82.99 12.18 44.34
N SER A 553 -83.89 11.29 43.89
CA SER A 553 -84.11 10.99 42.47
C SER A 553 -84.64 12.21 41.73
N TYR A 554 -85.68 12.85 42.27
CA TYR A 554 -86.25 14.10 41.75
C TYR A 554 -85.20 15.19 41.67
N SER A 555 -84.44 15.38 42.75
CA SER A 555 -83.32 16.31 42.80
C SER A 555 -82.29 16.04 41.68
N CYS A 556 -81.88 14.79 41.48
CA CYS A 556 -80.96 14.42 40.40
C CYS A 556 -81.56 14.72 39.02
N LEU A 557 -82.84 14.40 38.80
CA LEU A 557 -83.55 14.69 37.56
C LEU A 557 -83.62 16.20 37.29
N SER A 558 -83.89 17.05 38.29
CA SER A 558 -83.89 18.50 38.14
C SER A 558 -82.52 19.05 37.72
N PHE A 559 -81.43 18.52 38.28
CA PHE A 559 -80.08 18.89 37.85
C PHE A 559 -79.75 18.39 36.44
N MET A 560 -80.22 17.20 36.05
CA MET A 560 -80.09 16.72 34.68
C MET A 560 -80.85 17.61 33.70
N GLN A 561 -82.06 18.06 34.06
CA GLN A 561 -82.86 19.00 33.28
C GLN A 561 -82.14 20.35 33.15
N LYS A 562 -81.58 20.88 34.25
CA LYS A 562 -80.79 22.12 34.27
C LYS A 562 -79.64 22.12 33.25
N TYR A 563 -78.99 20.97 33.04
CA TYR A 563 -77.88 20.82 32.10
C TYR A 563 -78.27 20.21 30.74
N SER A 564 -79.58 20.08 30.46
CA SER A 564 -80.10 19.50 29.23
C SER A 564 -79.53 18.10 28.94
N ILE A 565 -79.42 17.26 29.97
CA ILE A 565 -78.99 15.86 29.88
C ILE A 565 -80.24 14.99 29.68
N PHE A 566 -80.39 14.34 28.52
CA PHE A 566 -81.58 13.56 28.13
C PHE A 566 -82.92 14.29 28.36
N GLU A 567 -82.99 15.55 27.94
CA GLU A 567 -84.09 16.49 28.22
C GLU A 567 -85.50 15.89 28.08
N ASN A 568 -85.77 15.19 26.98
CA ASN A 568 -87.10 14.57 26.75
C ASN A 568 -87.42 13.48 27.77
N VAL A 569 -86.45 12.62 28.10
CA VAL A 569 -86.64 11.49 29.01
C VAL A 569 -86.76 11.99 30.44
N VAL A 570 -85.88 12.91 30.84
CA VAL A 570 -85.89 13.53 32.18
C VAL A 570 -87.19 14.29 32.42
N LYS A 571 -87.67 15.05 31.44
CA LYS A 571 -88.95 15.78 31.54
C LYS A 571 -90.11 14.82 31.82
N LEU A 572 -90.21 13.72 31.06
CA LEU A 572 -91.24 12.71 31.28
C LEU A 572 -91.15 12.05 32.67
N GLN A 573 -89.94 11.83 33.18
CA GLN A 573 -89.74 11.27 34.52
C GLN A 573 -90.10 12.27 35.64
N ILE A 574 -89.76 13.55 35.49
CA ILE A 574 -90.16 14.60 36.44
C ILE A 574 -91.69 14.73 36.47
N GLU A 575 -92.33 14.79 35.30
CA GLU A 575 -93.81 14.83 35.20
C GLU A 575 -94.45 13.59 35.84
N ALA A 576 -93.85 12.41 35.69
CA ALA A 576 -94.34 11.19 36.34
C ALA A 576 -94.21 11.23 37.88
N VAL A 577 -93.15 11.85 38.41
CA VAL A 577 -92.98 12.03 39.86
C VAL A 577 -93.92 13.11 40.40
N ASP A 578 -94.15 14.21 39.66
CA ASP A 578 -95.07 15.28 40.07
C ASP A 578 -96.54 14.82 40.16
N VAL A 579 -96.90 13.71 39.50
CA VAL A 579 -98.25 13.11 39.52
C VAL A 579 -98.46 12.10 40.66
N LEU A 580 -97.37 11.60 41.28
CA LEU A 580 -97.37 10.67 42.42
C LEU A 580 -97.50 11.43 43.74
#